data_AF-A0A931YDT5-F1
#
_entry.id   AF-A0A931YDT5-F1
#
_cell.length_a   1.000
_cell.length_b   1.000
_cell.length_c   1.000
_cell.angle_alpha   90.00
_cell.angle_beta   90.00
_cell.angle_gamma   90.00
#
_symmetry.space_group_name_H-M   'P 1'
#
loop_
_entity.id
_entity.type
_entity.pdbx_description
1 polymer ?
#
loop_
_entity_poly.entity_id
_entity_poly.type
_entity_poly.pdbx_seq_one_letter_code
_entity_poly.pdbx_strand_id
1 'polypeptide(L)'
;LLPTLLTYDRIETIESPIRDNIDYLNINPDEIVGLTVKKLDVLESTVSEPYSFTDLTQDLGLKIPLSISRELDDKFDLFIFGGNTFDQNECARAKNQPPSCYGPRLGLALKTANPVQLATAFRTWEKTMTTDLKALVLSKIGNAAMPGFQTGNYQSQIIHYKNLPLNTVTVEYVLAGDVLIITTSKSSMLKALDALATTEEPILYESE
;
A
#
# COMPACT_ATOMS: atom_id res chain seq x y z
N LEU A 1 10.05 -7.18 -2.59
CA LEU A 1 8.75 -7.07 -3.26
C LEU A 1 7.94 -8.27 -2.85
N LEU A 2 6.65 -8.10 -2.55
CA LEU A 2 5.79 -9.19 -2.06
C LEU A 2 6.11 -10.42 -2.93
N PRO A 3 6.63 -11.51 -2.34
CA PRO A 3 7.29 -12.58 -3.07
C PRO A 3 6.54 -12.92 -4.37
N THR A 4 7.11 -12.48 -5.49
CA THR A 4 6.55 -12.42 -6.85
C THR A 4 5.35 -13.32 -7.16
N LEU A 5 4.28 -12.73 -7.72
CA LEU A 5 3.04 -13.31 -8.31
C LEU A 5 2.23 -14.31 -7.44
N LEU A 6 2.86 -15.06 -6.54
CA LEU A 6 2.24 -16.12 -5.74
C LEU A 6 1.60 -15.58 -4.45
N THR A 7 1.92 -14.35 -4.06
CA THR A 7 1.34 -13.70 -2.88
C THR A 7 0.04 -12.96 -3.17
N TYR A 8 -0.28 -12.70 -4.43
CA TYR A 8 -1.56 -12.11 -4.81
C TYR A 8 -2.58 -13.18 -5.13
N ASP A 9 -3.82 -12.96 -4.70
CA ASP A 9 -4.93 -13.84 -5.05
C ASP A 9 -5.23 -13.75 -6.56
N ARG A 10 -5.03 -12.56 -7.14
CA ARG A 10 -5.22 -12.24 -8.56
C ARG A 10 -4.31 -11.10 -9.01
N ILE A 11 -4.08 -10.99 -10.33
CA ILE A 11 -3.33 -9.88 -10.92
C ILE A 11 -4.12 -9.24 -12.05
N GLU A 12 -4.16 -7.91 -12.06
CA GLU A 12 -4.80 -7.11 -13.10
C GLU A 12 -3.79 -6.19 -13.77
N THR A 13 -3.99 -5.92 -15.06
CA THR A 13 -3.19 -4.95 -15.81
C THR A 13 -3.98 -3.66 -15.99
N ILE A 14 -3.36 -2.53 -15.69
CA ILE A 14 -3.95 -1.19 -15.86
C ILE A 14 -3.02 -0.29 -16.66
N GLU A 15 -3.61 0.63 -17.41
CA GLU A 15 -2.89 1.66 -18.16
C GLU A 15 -2.85 2.98 -17.38
N SER A 16 -1.79 3.77 -17.56
CA SER A 16 -1.75 5.14 -17.06
C SER A 16 -2.72 6.05 -17.88
N PRO A 17 -3.53 6.92 -17.24
CA PRO A 17 -3.56 7.26 -15.82
C PRO A 17 -4.29 6.21 -14.96
N ILE A 18 -3.61 5.75 -13.91
CA ILE A 18 -4.01 4.63 -13.04
C ILE A 18 -5.41 4.77 -12.45
N ARG A 19 -5.78 5.96 -11.96
CA ARG A 19 -7.00 6.17 -11.16
C ARG A 19 -8.28 5.92 -11.95
N ASP A 20 -8.25 6.15 -13.27
CA ASP A 20 -9.43 6.06 -14.13
C ASP A 20 -9.64 4.65 -14.70
N ASN A 21 -8.66 3.76 -14.53
CA ASN A 21 -8.61 2.44 -15.17
C ASN A 21 -8.72 1.25 -14.19
N ILE A 22 -8.79 1.47 -12.88
CA ILE A 22 -8.99 0.37 -11.92
C ILE A 22 -10.49 0.10 -11.78
N ASP A 23 -10.94 -1.09 -12.18
CA ASP A 23 -12.30 -1.56 -11.93
C ASP A 23 -12.43 -2.11 -10.50
N TYR A 24 -12.64 -1.18 -9.57
CA TYR A 24 -12.80 -1.47 -8.15
C TYR A 24 -13.99 -2.38 -7.83
N LEU A 25 -14.94 -2.58 -8.76
CA LEU A 25 -16.19 -3.30 -8.51
C LEU A 25 -16.03 -4.83 -8.56
N ASN A 26 -14.93 -5.33 -9.14
CA ASN A 26 -14.71 -6.77 -9.32
C ASN A 26 -13.73 -7.38 -8.30
N ILE A 27 -13.34 -6.63 -7.27
CA ILE A 27 -12.42 -7.13 -6.23
C ILE A 27 -13.27 -7.72 -5.10
N ASN A 28 -13.06 -8.99 -4.79
CA ASN A 28 -13.81 -9.65 -3.73
C ASN A 28 -13.37 -9.12 -2.35
N PRO A 29 -14.27 -9.13 -1.35
CA PRO A 29 -13.86 -8.92 0.04
C PRO A 29 -12.75 -9.90 0.44
N ASP A 30 -11.84 -9.44 1.28
CA ASP A 30 -10.68 -10.17 1.81
C ASP A 30 -9.62 -10.60 0.77
N GLU A 31 -9.80 -10.19 -0.50
CA GLU A 31 -8.87 -10.43 -1.61
C GLU A 31 -7.81 -9.32 -1.71
N ILE A 32 -6.56 -9.72 -1.98
CA ILE A 32 -5.49 -8.82 -2.41
C ILE A 32 -5.13 -9.08 -3.89
N VAL A 33 -5.28 -8.03 -4.71
CA VAL A 33 -5.05 -8.09 -6.15
C VAL A 33 -3.82 -7.25 -6.50
N GLY A 34 -2.84 -7.85 -7.15
CA GLY A 34 -1.66 -7.15 -7.68
C GLY A 34 -2.03 -6.35 -8.92
N LEU A 35 -1.53 -5.13 -9.03
CA LEU A 35 -1.78 -4.22 -10.15
C LEU A 35 -0.51 -4.04 -10.96
N THR A 36 -0.50 -4.57 -12.18
CA THR A 36 0.55 -4.34 -13.18
C THR A 36 0.23 -3.06 -13.93
N VAL A 37 1.08 -2.04 -13.79
CA VAL A 37 0.90 -0.76 -14.50
C VAL A 37 1.69 -0.77 -15.80
N LYS A 38 1.06 -0.33 -16.88
CA LYS A 38 1.72 -0.11 -18.18
C LYS A 38 1.63 1.36 -18.57
N LYS A 39 2.68 1.85 -19.24
CA LYS A 39 2.61 3.16 -19.93
C LYS A 39 1.61 3.04 -21.08
N LEU A 40 0.80 4.07 -21.28
CA LEU A 40 -0.05 4.16 -22.46
C LEU A 40 0.84 4.30 -23.69
N ASP A 41 0.82 3.31 -24.60
CA ASP A 41 1.58 3.39 -25.84
C ASP A 41 0.89 4.38 -26.79
N VAL A 42 1.42 5.60 -26.85
CA VAL A 42 0.93 6.66 -27.76
C VAL A 42 1.41 6.44 -29.21
N LEU A 43 2.39 5.55 -29.40
CA LEU A 43 2.95 5.14 -30.68
C LEU A 43 3.15 3.63 -30.61
N GLU A 44 2.93 2.90 -31.70
CA GLU A 44 3.05 1.42 -31.84
C GLU A 44 4.50 0.90 -31.60
N SER A 45 5.08 1.22 -30.45
CA SER A 45 6.34 0.73 -29.95
C SER A 45 6.16 -0.73 -29.55
N THR A 46 6.94 -1.62 -30.16
CA THR A 46 6.94 -3.05 -29.81
C THR A 46 7.75 -3.35 -28.54
N VAL A 47 8.33 -2.33 -27.91
CA VAL A 47 9.10 -2.44 -26.67
C VAL A 47 8.38 -1.65 -25.58
N SER A 48 7.61 -2.37 -24.76
CA SER A 48 6.99 -1.81 -23.56
C SER A 48 8.07 -1.69 -22.48
N GLU A 49 8.54 -0.47 -22.23
CA GLU A 49 9.43 -0.20 -21.09
C GLU A 49 8.72 -0.56 -19.77
N PRO A 50 9.43 -1.18 -18.80
CA PRO A 50 8.85 -1.45 -17.50
C PRO A 50 8.45 -0.14 -16.82
N TYR A 51 7.21 -0.07 -16.33
CA TYR A 51 6.73 1.09 -15.59
C TYR A 51 7.52 1.19 -14.27
N SER A 52 8.23 2.31 -14.06
CA SER A 52 9.10 2.50 -12.91
C SER A 52 8.35 3.06 -11.70
N PHE A 53 8.93 2.93 -10.51
CA PHE A 53 8.39 3.61 -9.33
C PHE A 53 8.44 5.13 -9.48
N THR A 54 9.48 5.66 -10.12
CA THR A 54 9.56 7.08 -10.44
C THR A 54 8.37 7.54 -11.28
N ASP A 55 8.03 6.81 -12.34
CA ASP A 55 6.85 7.09 -13.17
C ASP A 55 5.56 7.03 -12.34
N LEU A 56 5.41 6.01 -11.48
CA LEU A 56 4.26 5.87 -10.58
C LEU A 56 4.07 7.10 -9.69
N THR A 57 5.14 7.56 -9.05
CA THR A 57 5.07 8.71 -8.15
C THR A 57 4.73 10.00 -8.89
N GLN A 58 5.24 10.17 -10.11
CA GLN A 58 4.97 11.33 -10.93
C GLN A 58 3.51 11.34 -11.40
N ASP A 59 3.02 10.23 -11.97
CA ASP A 59 1.67 10.13 -12.53
C ASP A 59 0.58 10.24 -11.44
N LEU A 60 0.84 9.66 -10.26
CA LEU A 60 -0.06 9.81 -9.11
C LEU A 60 0.14 11.13 -8.35
N GLY A 61 1.19 11.90 -8.66
CA GLY A 61 1.52 13.14 -7.95
C GLY A 61 1.89 12.92 -6.47
N LEU A 62 2.53 11.78 -6.16
CA LEU A 62 3.03 11.46 -4.83
C LEU A 62 4.26 12.33 -4.51
N LYS A 63 4.27 12.91 -3.32
CA LYS A 63 5.37 13.79 -2.88
C LYS A 63 6.30 13.07 -1.92
N ILE A 64 7.10 12.15 -2.45
CA ILE A 64 8.03 11.37 -1.64
C ILE A 64 9.30 12.20 -1.38
N PRO A 65 9.71 12.41 -0.11
CA PRO A 65 10.91 13.17 0.22
C PRO A 65 12.16 12.53 -0.40
N LEU A 66 13.11 13.38 -0.83
CA LEU A 66 14.37 12.94 -1.42
C LEU A 66 15.21 12.06 -0.48
N SER A 67 15.09 12.27 0.84
CA SER A 67 15.73 11.45 1.87
C SER A 67 15.18 10.03 1.94
N ILE A 68 14.03 9.76 1.31
CA ILE A 68 13.39 8.45 1.22
C ILE A 68 13.58 7.89 -0.18
N SER A 69 13.25 8.66 -1.23
CA SER A 69 13.26 8.15 -2.61
C SER A 69 14.63 7.65 -3.08
N ARG A 70 15.74 8.19 -2.54
CA ARG A 70 17.11 7.72 -2.85
C ARG A 70 17.45 6.35 -2.27
N GLU A 71 16.68 5.88 -1.28
CA GLU A 71 16.90 4.62 -0.59
C GLU A 71 15.93 3.52 -1.06
N LEU A 72 15.09 3.82 -2.05
CA LEU A 72 14.10 2.90 -2.63
C LEU A 72 14.60 2.36 -3.97
N ASP A 73 14.34 1.07 -4.21
CA ASP A 73 14.49 0.47 -5.53
C ASP A 73 13.37 0.97 -6.46
N ASP A 74 13.62 0.94 -7.76
CA ASP A 74 12.66 1.34 -8.78
C ASP A 74 11.60 0.24 -9.02
N LYS A 75 11.85 -0.98 -8.54
CA LYS A 75 10.87 -2.07 -8.53
C LYS A 75 9.85 -1.87 -7.41
N PHE A 76 8.57 -1.89 -7.78
CA PHE A 76 7.46 -1.76 -6.86
C PHE A 76 6.37 -2.81 -7.11
N ASP A 77 5.51 -2.96 -6.10
CA ASP A 77 4.32 -3.81 -6.10
C ASP A 77 3.16 -2.90 -5.71
N LEU A 78 2.35 -2.51 -6.70
CA LEU A 78 1.10 -1.83 -6.44
C LEU A 78 0.02 -2.89 -6.27
N PHE A 79 -0.80 -2.77 -5.24
CA PHE A 79 -1.87 -3.71 -5.00
C PHE A 79 -3.12 -3.03 -4.48
N ILE A 80 -4.22 -3.75 -4.58
CA ILE A 80 -5.50 -3.32 -4.06
C ILE A 80 -6.13 -4.42 -3.21
N PHE A 81 -6.62 -4.02 -2.05
CA PHE A 81 -7.35 -4.87 -1.12
C PHE A 81 -8.83 -4.55 -1.21
N GLY A 82 -9.70 -5.55 -1.38
CA GLY A 82 -11.15 -5.36 -1.55
C GLY A 82 -11.91 -4.81 -0.33
N GLY A 83 -11.25 -4.74 0.83
CA GLY A 83 -11.89 -4.49 2.13
C GLY A 83 -12.35 -5.79 2.78
N ASN A 84 -12.85 -5.74 4.01
CA ASN A 84 -13.30 -6.93 4.73
C ASN A 84 -14.58 -6.70 5.53
N THR A 85 -15.10 -7.78 6.10
CA THR A 85 -16.31 -7.75 6.95
C THR A 85 -16.11 -6.92 8.22
N PHE A 86 -14.89 -6.85 8.76
CA PHE A 86 -14.58 -6.00 9.91
C PHE A 86 -14.80 -4.52 9.60
N ASP A 87 -14.22 -4.02 8.51
CA ASP A 87 -14.36 -2.63 8.05
C ASP A 87 -15.81 -2.30 7.71
N GLN A 88 -16.54 -3.24 7.09
CA GLN A 88 -17.98 -3.12 6.83
C GLN A 88 -18.77 -2.93 8.14
N ASN A 89 -18.50 -3.74 9.15
CA ASN A 89 -19.17 -3.67 10.44
C ASN A 89 -18.84 -2.38 11.19
N GLU A 90 -17.58 -1.94 11.18
CA GLU A 90 -17.16 -0.69 11.81
C GLU A 90 -17.81 0.53 11.12
N CYS A 91 -17.90 0.50 9.79
CA CYS A 91 -18.62 1.51 9.04
C CYS A 91 -20.13 1.51 9.31
N ALA A 92 -20.76 0.34 9.40
CA ALA A 92 -22.19 0.23 9.71
C ALA A 92 -22.53 0.74 11.13
N ARG A 93 -21.60 0.58 12.09
CA ARG A 93 -21.74 1.12 13.45
C ARG A 93 -21.63 2.64 13.48
N ALA A 94 -20.84 3.22 12.60
CA ALA A 94 -20.69 4.66 12.47
C ALA A 94 -21.85 5.24 11.63
N LYS A 95 -22.80 5.91 12.29
CA LYS A 95 -23.92 6.58 11.60
C LYS A 95 -23.40 7.61 10.58
N ASN A 96 -24.04 7.68 9.41
CA ASN A 96 -23.78 8.67 8.35
C ASN A 96 -22.42 8.57 7.64
N GLN A 97 -21.81 7.38 7.57
CA GLN A 97 -20.59 7.21 6.80
C GLN A 97 -20.86 7.05 5.30
N PRO A 98 -19.98 7.60 4.42
CA PRO A 98 -20.14 7.45 2.98
C PRO A 98 -19.90 5.98 2.56
N PRO A 99 -20.38 5.57 1.37
CA PRO A 99 -20.09 4.24 0.82
C PRO A 99 -18.59 3.91 0.74
N SER A 100 -17.73 4.93 0.63
CA SER A 100 -16.28 4.77 0.62
C SER A 100 -15.67 4.39 1.98
N CYS A 101 -16.46 4.37 3.05
CA CYS A 101 -16.04 3.96 4.39
C CYS A 101 -15.54 2.51 4.40
N TYR A 102 -16.22 1.61 3.71
CA TYR A 102 -15.75 0.24 3.53
C TYR A 102 -15.60 0.01 2.02
N GLY A 103 -14.52 -0.64 1.60
CA GLY A 103 -14.28 -0.88 0.18
C GLY A 103 -12.80 -0.82 -0.17
N PRO A 104 -12.48 -0.76 -1.47
CA PRO A 104 -11.12 -1.01 -1.91
C PRO A 104 -10.09 -0.02 -1.37
N ARG A 105 -8.88 -0.54 -1.12
CA ARG A 105 -7.75 0.18 -0.50
C ARG A 105 -6.48 -0.12 -1.26
N LEU A 106 -5.80 0.91 -1.74
CA LEU A 106 -4.49 0.76 -2.35
C LEU A 106 -3.43 0.52 -1.29
N GLY A 107 -2.45 -0.29 -1.67
CA GLY A 107 -1.19 -0.43 -0.99
C GLY A 107 -0.04 -0.52 -1.98
N LEU A 108 1.15 -0.26 -1.47
CA LEU A 108 2.38 -0.19 -2.23
C LEU A 108 3.47 -0.89 -1.42
N ALA A 109 4.12 -1.88 -2.01
CA ALA A 109 5.31 -2.50 -1.46
C ALA A 109 6.52 -2.16 -2.33
N LEU A 110 7.64 -1.84 -1.70
CA LEU A 110 8.89 -1.45 -2.37
C LEU A 110 10.06 -2.14 -1.71
N LYS A 111 11.09 -2.45 -2.50
CA LYS A 111 12.36 -2.86 -1.94
C LYS A 111 13.14 -1.63 -1.48
N THR A 112 13.85 -1.77 -0.37
CA THR A 112 14.67 -0.74 0.26
C THR A 112 16.13 -1.16 0.27
N ALA A 113 17.05 -0.21 0.08
CA ALA A 113 18.49 -0.46 0.16
C ALA A 113 19.03 -0.32 1.59
N ASN A 114 18.43 0.57 2.39
CA ASN A 114 18.90 0.90 3.73
C ASN A 114 17.71 1.15 4.70
N PRO A 115 17.11 0.09 5.27
CA PRO A 115 15.94 0.22 6.13
C PRO A 115 16.22 1.04 7.40
N VAL A 116 17.45 1.02 7.91
CA VAL A 116 17.84 1.78 9.11
C VAL A 116 17.80 3.28 8.87
N GLN A 117 18.37 3.74 7.75
CA GLN A 117 18.35 5.15 7.36
C GLN A 117 16.92 5.61 7.04
N LEU A 118 16.14 4.76 6.38
CA LEU A 118 14.74 5.02 6.07
C LEU A 118 13.91 5.25 7.33
N ALA A 119 14.08 4.44 8.38
CA ALA A 119 13.29 4.58 9.60
C ALA A 119 13.29 6.01 10.15
N THR A 120 14.45 6.68 10.18
CA THR A 120 14.57 8.06 10.65
C THR A 120 13.92 9.06 9.68
N ALA A 121 14.12 8.87 8.37
CA ALA A 121 13.53 9.71 7.34
C ALA A 121 11.99 9.65 7.35
N PHE A 122 11.43 8.45 7.54
CA PHE A 122 9.99 8.22 7.66
C PHE A 122 9.38 8.95 8.85
N ARG A 123 10.03 8.96 10.02
CA ARG A 123 9.56 9.75 11.18
C ARG A 123 9.47 11.25 10.90
N THR A 124 10.40 11.76 10.10
CA THR A 124 10.34 13.17 9.68
C THR A 124 9.18 13.39 8.71
N TRP A 125 8.97 12.45 7.80
CA TRP A 125 7.91 12.50 6.79
C TRP A 125 6.50 12.40 7.37
N GLU A 126 6.29 11.73 8.51
CA GLU A 126 4.99 11.59 9.19
C GLU A 126 4.22 12.93 9.36
N LYS A 127 4.91 14.07 9.39
CA LYS A 127 4.30 15.41 9.46
C LYS A 127 3.49 15.78 8.22
N THR A 128 3.94 15.36 7.03
CA THR A 128 3.34 15.72 5.73
C THR A 128 2.81 14.52 4.95
N MET A 129 3.15 13.30 5.38
CA MET A 129 2.87 12.03 4.71
C MET A 129 1.40 11.88 4.27
N THR A 130 0.43 12.24 5.11
CA THR A 130 -0.99 12.17 4.74
C THR A 130 -1.38 13.06 3.56
N THR A 131 -0.74 14.22 3.41
CA THR A 131 -0.96 15.12 2.27
C THR A 131 -0.19 14.63 1.06
N ASP A 132 1.05 14.17 1.27
CA ASP A 132 1.96 13.72 0.22
C ASP A 132 1.51 12.41 -0.46
N LEU A 133 0.79 11.56 0.29
CA LEU A 133 0.24 10.29 -0.18
C LEU A 133 -1.27 10.35 -0.46
N LYS A 134 -1.86 11.55 -0.51
CA LYS A 134 -3.31 11.72 -0.71
C LYS A 134 -3.83 10.98 -1.96
N ALA A 135 -3.01 10.87 -3.01
CA ALA A 135 -3.38 10.18 -4.24
C ALA A 135 -3.43 8.64 -4.13
N LEU A 136 -2.92 8.03 -3.05
CA LEU A 136 -3.16 6.61 -2.78
C LEU A 136 -4.51 6.37 -2.10
N VAL A 137 -5.07 7.37 -1.44
CA VAL A 137 -6.35 7.22 -0.74
C VAL A 137 -7.49 7.39 -1.74
N LEU A 138 -8.24 6.30 -1.97
CA LEU A 138 -9.37 6.26 -2.90
C LEU A 138 -10.63 6.99 -2.38
N SER A 139 -10.63 7.34 -1.09
CA SER A 139 -11.73 8.03 -0.42
C SER A 139 -11.45 9.54 -0.31
N LYS A 140 -12.50 10.35 -0.15
CA LYS A 140 -12.33 11.76 0.21
C LYS A 140 -11.65 11.87 1.58
N ILE A 141 -10.47 12.50 1.61
CA ILE A 141 -9.75 12.78 2.85
C ILE A 141 -10.30 14.06 3.47
N GLY A 142 -10.79 13.97 4.70
CA GLY A 142 -11.03 15.13 5.57
C GLY A 142 -9.88 15.34 6.57
N ASN A 143 -10.10 16.18 7.59
CA ASN A 143 -9.11 16.37 8.65
C ASN A 143 -8.88 15.07 9.44
N ALA A 144 -7.62 14.71 9.68
CA ALA A 144 -7.26 13.50 10.42
C ALA A 144 -7.96 13.45 11.78
N ALA A 145 -8.37 12.24 12.20
CA ALA A 145 -9.07 12.05 13.48
C ALA A 145 -8.16 12.34 14.69
N MET A 146 -6.84 12.32 14.50
CA MET A 146 -5.83 12.49 15.54
C MET A 146 -4.65 13.35 15.06
N PRO A 147 -3.94 14.05 15.96
CA PRO A 147 -2.89 14.99 15.59
C PRO A 147 -1.65 14.33 14.97
N GLY A 148 -1.27 13.12 15.41
CA GLY A 148 -0.02 12.47 15.03
C GLY A 148 -0.16 11.01 14.59
N PHE A 149 0.95 10.45 14.11
CA PHE A 149 1.08 9.01 13.88
C PHE A 149 1.13 8.25 15.21
N GLN A 150 0.59 7.05 15.19
CA GLN A 150 0.60 6.07 16.27
C GLN A 150 1.43 4.85 15.86
N THR A 151 1.68 3.96 16.82
CA THR A 151 2.41 2.71 16.61
C THR A 151 1.55 1.53 17.01
N GLY A 152 1.54 0.49 16.19
CA GLY A 152 1.00 -0.84 16.49
C GLY A 152 2.07 -1.91 16.29
N ASN A 153 1.79 -3.13 16.74
CA ASN A 153 2.65 -4.27 16.51
C ASN A 153 1.81 -5.41 15.92
N TYR A 154 2.34 -6.07 14.89
CA TYR A 154 1.76 -7.26 14.28
C TYR A 154 2.89 -8.17 13.80
N GLN A 155 2.88 -9.46 14.20
CA GLN A 155 3.92 -10.43 13.81
C GLN A 155 5.36 -9.91 14.01
N SER A 156 5.62 -9.25 15.15
CA SER A 156 6.90 -8.61 15.48
C SER A 156 7.30 -7.40 14.62
N GLN A 157 6.44 -6.95 13.71
CA GLN A 157 6.63 -5.75 12.90
C GLN A 157 6.01 -4.53 13.57
N ILE A 158 6.71 -3.40 13.55
CA ILE A 158 6.22 -2.13 14.08
C ILE A 158 5.52 -1.36 12.95
N ILE A 159 4.20 -1.22 13.07
CA ILE A 159 3.38 -0.49 12.09
C ILE A 159 3.19 0.94 12.58
N HIS A 160 3.45 1.91 11.71
CA HIS A 160 3.18 3.32 11.94
C HIS A 160 1.94 3.72 11.19
N TYR A 161 0.92 4.23 11.89
CA TYR A 161 -0.35 4.54 11.26
C TYR A 161 -0.93 5.87 11.73
N LYS A 162 -1.68 6.53 10.86
CA LYS A 162 -2.50 7.70 11.18
C LYS A 162 -3.90 7.49 10.66
N ASN A 163 -4.87 7.46 11.60
CA ASN A 163 -6.29 7.38 11.24
C ASN A 163 -6.73 8.68 10.56
N LEU A 164 -7.35 8.55 9.39
CA LEU A 164 -8.05 9.64 8.73
C LEU A 164 -9.46 9.76 9.35
N PRO A 165 -10.31 10.74 8.97
CA PRO A 165 -11.59 10.92 9.66
C PRO A 165 -12.57 9.74 9.51
N LEU A 166 -12.30 8.82 8.58
CA LEU A 166 -12.95 7.51 8.52
C LEU A 166 -12.07 6.51 9.27
N ASN A 167 -12.58 5.86 10.31
CA ASN A 167 -11.79 4.97 11.17
C ASN A 167 -11.16 3.78 10.42
N THR A 168 -11.75 3.39 9.30
CA THR A 168 -11.31 2.32 8.38
C THR A 168 -10.34 2.82 7.30
N VAL A 169 -10.05 4.12 7.26
CA VAL A 169 -9.09 4.72 6.35
C VAL A 169 -7.92 5.26 7.14
N THR A 170 -6.73 4.81 6.76
CA THR A 170 -5.48 5.22 7.38
C THR A 170 -4.51 5.67 6.32
N VAL A 171 -3.43 6.29 6.74
CA VAL A 171 -2.15 6.19 6.03
C VAL A 171 -1.21 5.49 6.99
N GLU A 172 -0.64 4.39 6.56
CA GLU A 172 0.25 3.60 7.39
C GLU A 172 1.41 3.01 6.62
N TYR A 173 2.50 2.75 7.32
CA TYR A 173 3.70 2.16 6.77
C TYR A 173 4.38 1.21 7.76
N VAL A 174 5.16 0.28 7.22
CA VAL A 174 6.02 -0.64 7.97
C VAL A 174 7.30 -0.89 7.17
N LEU A 175 8.41 -1.06 7.86
CA LEU A 175 9.68 -1.54 7.31
C LEU A 175 9.88 -2.97 7.79
N ALA A 176 9.54 -3.95 6.96
CA ALA A 176 9.65 -5.38 7.23
C ALA A 176 10.88 -5.95 6.50
N GLY A 177 12.01 -6.06 7.20
CA GLY A 177 13.27 -6.44 6.59
C GLY A 177 13.75 -5.41 5.57
N ASP A 178 13.92 -5.83 4.31
CA ASP A 178 14.27 -4.96 3.19
C ASP A 178 13.03 -4.46 2.42
N VAL A 179 11.81 -4.72 2.89
CA VAL A 179 10.56 -4.30 2.24
C VAL A 179 9.91 -3.16 3.02
N LEU A 180 9.63 -2.07 2.33
CA LEU A 180 8.73 -1.02 2.78
C LEU A 180 7.33 -1.35 2.27
N ILE A 181 6.34 -1.35 3.16
CA ILE A 181 4.93 -1.38 2.76
C ILE A 181 4.27 -0.08 3.21
N ILE A 182 3.48 0.52 2.34
CA ILE A 182 2.62 1.66 2.60
C ILE A 182 1.20 1.26 2.22
N THR A 183 0.22 1.47 3.10
CA THR A 183 -1.18 1.18 2.79
C THR A 183 -2.14 2.28 3.23
N THR A 184 -3.38 2.16 2.78
CA THR A 184 -4.46 3.11 3.07
C THR A 184 -5.56 2.56 4.00
N SER A 185 -5.30 1.40 4.61
CA SER A 185 -6.13 0.81 5.68
C SER A 185 -5.32 -0.18 6.52
N LYS A 186 -5.74 -0.38 7.77
CA LYS A 186 -5.13 -1.37 8.67
C LYS A 186 -5.30 -2.77 8.13
N SER A 187 -6.51 -3.09 7.67
CA SER A 187 -6.83 -4.38 7.07
C SER A 187 -5.91 -4.73 5.91
N SER A 188 -5.64 -3.78 5.01
CA SER A 188 -4.73 -4.01 3.89
C SER A 188 -3.26 -4.14 4.30
N MET A 189 -2.83 -3.45 5.38
CA MET A 189 -1.50 -3.65 5.95
C MET A 189 -1.32 -5.05 6.51
N LEU A 190 -2.28 -5.52 7.33
CA LEU A 190 -2.22 -6.85 7.92
C LEU A 190 -2.20 -7.93 6.84
N LYS A 191 -3.06 -7.81 5.83
CA LYS A 191 -3.09 -8.74 4.69
C LYS A 191 -1.77 -8.76 3.91
N ALA A 192 -1.15 -7.60 3.71
CA ALA A 192 0.15 -7.52 3.03
C ALA A 192 1.29 -8.13 3.87
N LEU A 193 1.26 -7.98 5.19
CA LEU A 193 2.21 -8.62 6.09
C LEU A 193 2.02 -10.13 6.15
N ASP A 194 0.79 -10.62 6.19
CA ASP A 194 0.48 -12.05 6.11
C ASP A 194 1.03 -12.65 4.81
N ALA A 195 0.90 -11.93 3.69
CA ALA A 195 1.44 -12.34 2.40
C ALA A 195 2.97 -12.35 2.33
N LEU A 196 3.67 -11.56 3.16
CA LEU A 196 5.12 -11.67 3.32
C LEU A 196 5.50 -12.91 4.15
N ALA A 197 4.81 -13.14 5.27
CA ALA A 197 5.15 -14.19 6.23
C ALA A 197 4.97 -15.61 5.67
N THR A 198 4.06 -15.82 4.72
CA THR A 198 3.81 -17.14 4.08
C THR A 198 4.97 -17.64 3.21
N THR A 199 6.07 -16.90 3.10
CA THR A 199 7.19 -17.22 2.21
C THR A 199 8.52 -17.47 2.91
N GLU A 200 8.56 -17.33 4.25
CA GLU A 200 9.62 -17.95 5.03
C GLU A 200 9.35 -19.47 5.02
N GLU A 201 10.11 -20.23 4.21
CA GLU A 201 10.05 -21.70 4.25
C GLU A 201 10.15 -22.15 5.71
N PRO A 202 9.32 -23.10 6.17
CA PRO A 202 9.46 -23.65 7.50
C PRO A 202 10.88 -24.20 7.64
N ILE A 203 11.64 -23.65 8.59
CA ILE A 203 12.95 -24.17 8.95
C ILE A 203 12.70 -25.59 9.46
N LEU A 204 12.93 -26.59 8.60
CA LEU A 204 12.92 -27.99 9.00
C LEU A 204 14.11 -28.15 9.93
N TYR A 205 13.83 -28.21 11.23
CA TYR A 205 14.81 -28.68 12.20
C TYR A 205 15.13 -30.13 11.83
N GLU A 206 16.29 -30.35 11.20
CA GLU A 206 16.89 -31.68 11.16
C GLU A 206 17.19 -32.06 12.61
N SER A 207 16.43 -33.01 13.14
CA SER A 207 16.73 -33.63 14.42
C SER A 207 18.02 -34.45 14.27
N GLU A 208 19.10 -34.00 14.90
CA GLU A 208 20.28 -34.83 15.19
C GLU A 208 19.95 -35.98 16.14
#